data_AF-A0A537F652-F1
#
_entry.id   AF-A0A537F652-F1
#
_cell.length_a   1.000
_cell.length_b   1.000
_cell.length_c   1.000
_cell.angle_alpha   90.00
_cell.angle_beta   90.00
_cell.angle_gamma   90.00
#
_symmetry.space_group_name_H-M   'P 1'
#
loop_
_entity.id
_entity.type
_entity.pdbx_description
1 polymer ?
#
loop_
_entity_poly.entity_id
_entity_poly.type
_entity_poly.pdbx_seq_one_letter_code
_entity_poly.pdbx_strand_id
1 'polypeptide(L)'
;MWLRFNPKFQPCLRLNLRRRVSKFPVLRRREIKQLLPEERRKKIVELRAELTTVRTAVKSGGTVENPARIRELRRTIAKLLTVKNTIPNTGE
;
A
#
# COMPACT_ATOMS: atom_id res chain seq x y z
N MET A 1 46.53 -35.25 5.44
CA MET A 1 46.86 -33.81 5.36
C MET A 1 45.55 -33.04 5.20
N TRP A 2 44.94 -32.68 6.33
CA TRP A 2 43.80 -31.77 6.40
C TRP A 2 44.27 -30.32 6.13
N LEU A 3 43.32 -29.45 5.75
CA LEU A 3 43.35 -27.97 5.71
C LEU A 3 43.38 -27.31 4.32
N ARG A 4 42.17 -27.06 3.80
CA ARG A 4 41.73 -25.69 3.46
C ARG A 4 40.20 -25.61 3.38
N PHE A 5 39.59 -25.72 4.56
CA PHE A 5 38.28 -25.14 4.84
C PHE A 5 38.42 -23.62 4.67
N ASN A 6 37.77 -23.02 3.67
CA ASN A 6 37.64 -21.57 3.59
C ASN A 6 36.18 -21.19 3.90
N PRO A 7 35.88 -20.81 5.16
CA PRO A 7 34.52 -20.62 5.65
C PRO A 7 34.05 -19.20 5.33
N LYS A 8 33.75 -18.92 4.07
CA LYS A 8 32.97 -17.73 3.67
C LYS A 8 31.55 -18.08 3.21
N PHE A 9 31.04 -19.23 3.63
CA PHE A 9 29.61 -19.33 3.89
C PHE A 9 29.31 -18.41 5.07
N GLN A 10 28.82 -17.21 4.77
CA GLN A 10 27.95 -16.49 5.69
C GLN A 10 26.53 -17.02 5.41
N PRO A 11 26.00 -18.00 6.17
CA PRO A 11 24.62 -18.37 6.03
C PRO A 11 23.78 -17.30 6.73
N CYS A 12 22.72 -16.89 6.04
CA CYS A 12 21.52 -16.36 6.66
C CYS A 12 21.73 -15.08 7.50
N LEU A 13 22.03 -13.96 6.85
CA LEU A 13 21.33 -12.75 7.25
C LEU A 13 19.85 -12.94 6.88
N ARG A 14 19.12 -13.63 7.77
CA ARG A 14 17.67 -13.51 7.88
C ARG A 14 17.43 -12.06 8.30
N LEU A 15 17.51 -11.16 7.33
CA LEU A 15 17.13 -9.78 7.49
C LEU A 15 15.67 -9.83 7.94
N ASN A 16 15.49 -9.72 9.25
CA ASN A 16 14.24 -9.29 9.85
C ASN A 16 14.02 -7.87 9.34
N LEU A 17 13.58 -7.77 8.08
CA LEU A 17 12.87 -6.63 7.54
C LEU A 17 11.58 -6.56 8.37
N ARG A 18 11.70 -6.05 9.60
CA ARG A 18 10.59 -5.46 10.35
C ARG A 18 9.93 -4.58 9.32
N ARG A 19 8.76 -5.01 8.83
CA ARG A 19 7.98 -4.25 7.86
C ARG A 19 7.85 -2.88 8.50
N ARG A 20 8.55 -1.88 7.96
CA ARG A 20 8.46 -0.51 8.44
C ARG A 20 7.04 -0.10 8.09
N VAL A 21 6.11 -0.31 9.03
CA VAL A 21 4.71 0.04 8.85
C VAL A 21 4.70 1.54 8.99
N SER A 22 4.69 2.24 7.86
CA SER A 22 4.49 3.68 7.83
C SER A 22 3.16 3.99 8.54
N LYS A 23 3.21 4.98 9.45
CA LYS A 23 2.12 5.42 10.33
C LYS A 23 1.04 6.22 9.57
N PHE A 24 0.66 5.81 8.37
CA PHE A 24 -0.47 6.44 7.69
C PHE A 24 -1.78 5.78 8.16
N PRO A 25 -2.90 6.51 8.27
CA PRO A 25 -4.20 5.92 8.59
C PRO A 25 -4.60 4.91 7.51
N VAL A 26 -4.25 3.65 7.72
CA VAL A 26 -4.61 2.55 6.83
C VAL A 26 -6.05 2.17 7.16
N LEU A 27 -7.00 2.52 6.28
CA LEU A 27 -8.39 2.03 6.39
C LEU A 27 -8.36 0.52 6.61
N ARG A 28 -8.96 0.09 7.74
CA ARG A 28 -9.03 -1.34 8.06
C ARG A 28 -10.09 -1.96 7.18
N ARG A 29 -9.89 -3.22 6.80
CA ARG A 29 -10.88 -3.94 5.96
C ARG A 29 -12.27 -3.99 6.62
N ARG A 30 -12.33 -3.99 7.96
CA ARG A 30 -13.59 -3.98 8.72
C ARG A 30 -14.38 -2.69 8.48
N GLU A 31 -13.72 -1.55 8.61
CA GLU A 31 -14.31 -0.22 8.36
C GLU A 31 -14.82 -0.10 6.93
N ILE A 32 -14.05 -0.58 5.95
CA ILE A 32 -14.45 -0.50 4.53
C ILE A 32 -15.74 -1.28 4.24
N LYS A 33 -15.95 -2.41 4.91
CA LYS A 33 -17.15 -3.23 4.73
C LYS A 33 -18.40 -2.57 5.32
N GLN A 34 -18.25 -1.76 6.37
CA GLN A 34 -19.35 -1.06 7.03
C GLN A 34 -19.85 0.15 6.22
N LEU A 35 -19.05 0.68 5.29
CA LEU A 35 -19.44 1.80 4.42
C LEU A 35 -20.50 1.38 3.41
N LEU A 36 -21.38 2.32 3.07
CA LEU A 36 -22.34 2.16 1.97
C LEU A 36 -21.61 2.04 0.62
N PRO A 37 -22.19 1.32 -0.37
CA PRO A 37 -21.57 1.16 -1.69
C PRO A 37 -21.29 2.50 -2.37
N GLU A 38 -22.18 3.48 -2.24
CA GLU A 38 -22.00 4.83 -2.80
C GLU A 38 -20.85 5.59 -2.14
N GLU A 39 -20.73 5.49 -0.81
CA GLU A 39 -19.61 6.10 -0.08
C GLU A 39 -18.28 5.48 -0.47
N ARG A 40 -18.23 4.15 -0.72
CA ARG A 40 -17.02 3.49 -1.23
C ARG A 40 -16.61 4.06 -2.58
N ARG A 41 -17.58 4.32 -3.48
CA ARG A 41 -17.32 4.91 -4.80
C ARG A 41 -16.77 6.33 -4.67
N LYS A 42 -17.39 7.17 -3.84
CA LYS A 42 -16.90 8.53 -3.55
C LYS A 42 -15.47 8.55 -3.03
N LYS A 43 -15.16 7.72 -2.03
CA LYS A 43 -13.80 7.58 -1.49
C LYS A 43 -12.77 7.12 -2.53
N ILE A 44 -13.14 6.25 -3.47
CA ILE A 44 -12.23 5.84 -4.56
C ILE A 44 -11.86 7.04 -5.44
N VAL A 45 -12.83 7.91 -5.76
CA VAL A 45 -12.60 9.09 -6.60
C VAL A 45 -11.67 10.08 -5.89
N GLU A 46 -11.95 10.38 -4.62
CA GLU A 46 -11.11 11.24 -3.77
C GLU A 46 -9.66 10.74 -3.71
N LEU A 47 -9.46 9.45 -3.40
CA LEU A 47 -8.13 8.85 -3.31
C LEU A 47 -7.39 8.82 -4.66
N ARG A 48 -8.12 8.70 -5.78
CA ARG A 48 -7.53 8.80 -7.12
C ARG A 48 -7.07 10.22 -7.43
N ALA A 49 -7.86 11.23 -7.05
CA ALA A 49 -7.50 12.63 -7.21
C ALA A 49 -6.22 12.97 -6.43
N GLU A 50 -6.12 12.52 -5.18
CA GLU A 50 -4.88 12.64 -4.39
C GLU A 50 -3.69 11.92 -5.04
N LEU A 51 -3.91 10.72 -5.59
CA LEU A 51 -2.84 9.99 -6.26
C LEU A 51 -2.35 10.75 -7.49
N THR A 52 -3.26 11.34 -8.27
CA THR A 52 -2.89 12.15 -9.44
C THR A 52 -2.08 13.38 -9.08
N THR A 53 -2.46 14.13 -8.03
CA THR A 53 -1.70 15.33 -7.61
C THR A 53 -0.29 14.99 -7.12
N VAL A 54 -0.16 13.91 -6.35
CA VAL A 54 1.17 13.43 -5.92
C VAL A 54 1.98 12.95 -7.13
N ARG A 55 1.35 12.27 -8.10
CA ARG A 55 2.02 11.82 -9.32
C ARG A 55 2.47 12.97 -10.22
N THR A 56 1.67 14.03 -10.37
CA THR A 56 2.07 15.18 -11.16
C THR A 56 3.27 15.88 -10.52
N ALA A 57 3.27 16.04 -9.19
CA ALA A 57 4.42 16.58 -8.46
C ALA A 57 5.70 15.76 -8.69
N VAL A 58 5.63 14.42 -8.64
CA VAL A 58 6.77 13.54 -8.98
C VAL A 58 7.23 13.75 -10.42
N LYS A 59 6.28 13.81 -11.36
CA LYS A 59 6.58 13.90 -12.80
C LYS A 59 7.23 15.24 -13.17
N SER A 60 6.86 16.31 -12.49
CA SER A 60 7.49 17.63 -12.62
C SER A 60 8.88 17.71 -11.98
N GLY A 61 9.41 16.60 -11.43
CA GLY A 61 10.71 16.58 -10.76
C GLY A 61 10.70 17.23 -9.38
N GLY A 62 9.52 17.49 -8.80
CA GLY A 62 9.39 18.01 -7.47
C GLY A 62 9.86 17.01 -6.41
N THR A 63 10.44 17.52 -5.32
CA THR A 63 10.77 16.67 -4.17
C THR A 63 9.48 16.27 -3.49
N VAL A 64 9.21 14.96 -3.41
CA VAL A 64 8.07 14.43 -2.66
C VAL A 64 8.48 14.21 -1.21
N GLU A 65 7.79 14.89 -0.30
CA GLU A 65 8.03 14.80 1.15
C GLU A 65 8.01 13.35 1.66
N ASN A 66 7.13 12.51 1.10
CA ASN A 66 7.03 11.11 1.48
C ASN A 66 6.71 10.18 0.29
N PRO A 67 7.69 9.49 -0.30
CA PRO A 67 7.46 8.53 -1.37
C PRO A 67 6.59 7.34 -0.92
N ALA A 68 6.54 7.04 0.40
CA ALA A 68 5.70 5.97 0.93
C ALA A 68 4.19 6.26 0.78
N ARG A 69 3.80 7.55 0.73
CA ARG A 69 2.40 7.97 0.59
C ARG A 69 1.77 7.42 -0.70
N ILE A 70 2.52 7.41 -1.80
CA ILE A 70 2.06 6.86 -3.09
C ILE A 70 1.71 5.37 -2.95
N ARG A 71 2.56 4.61 -2.24
CA ARG A 71 2.35 3.18 -2.03
C ARG A 71 1.11 2.91 -1.18
N GLU A 72 0.86 3.76 -0.20
CA GLU A 72 -0.29 3.65 0.70
C GLU A 72 -1.59 3.97 0.01
N LEU A 73 -1.66 5.09 -0.72
CA LEU A 73 -2.82 5.46 -1.54
C LEU A 73 -3.19 4.31 -2.50
N ARG A 74 -2.21 3.73 -3.20
CA ARG A 74 -2.42 2.55 -4.07
C ARG A 74 -2.99 1.36 -3.32
N ARG A 75 -2.49 1.06 -2.11
CA ARG A 75 -2.98 -0.05 -1.28
C ARG A 75 -4.41 0.19 -0.78
N THR A 76 -4.75 1.41 -0.41
CA THR A 76 -6.09 1.78 0.06
C THR A 76 -7.11 1.65 -1.08
N ILE A 77 -6.79 2.17 -2.27
CA ILE A 77 -7.61 2.01 -3.48
C ILE A 77 -7.80 0.52 -3.80
N ALA A 78 -6.74 -0.27 -3.78
CA ALA A 78 -6.82 -1.71 -4.04
C ALA A 78 -7.77 -2.42 -3.07
N LYS A 79 -7.70 -2.12 -1.76
CA LYS A 79 -8.61 -2.69 -0.76
C LYS A 79 -10.07 -2.32 -1.01
N LEU A 80 -10.34 -1.04 -1.34
CA LEU A 80 -11.69 -0.57 -1.66
C LEU A 80 -12.26 -1.29 -2.89
N LEU A 81 -11.45 -1.43 -3.95
CA LEU A 81 -11.84 -2.17 -5.16
C LEU A 81 -12.07 -3.66 -4.88
N THR A 82 -11.23 -4.28 -4.05
CA THR A 82 -11.45 -5.67 -3.62
C THR A 82 -12.78 -5.80 -2.90
N VAL A 83 -13.11 -4.91 -1.95
CA VAL A 83 -14.38 -4.97 -1.23
C VAL A 83 -15.57 -4.75 -2.16
N LYS A 84 -15.47 -3.79 -3.08
CA LYS A 84 -16.48 -3.55 -4.13
C LYS A 84 -16.73 -4.81 -4.97
N ASN A 85 -15.70 -5.59 -5.27
CA ASN A 85 -15.86 -6.84 -6.03
C ASN A 85 -16.46 -7.97 -5.17
N THR A 86 -16.10 -8.04 -3.89
CA THR A 86 -16.58 -9.11 -3.01
C THR A 86 -18.02 -8.93 -2.53
N ILE A 87 -18.50 -7.69 -2.43
CA ILE A 87 -19.85 -7.37 -1.96
C ILE A 87 -20.58 -6.72 -3.15
N PRO A 88 -21.44 -7.45 -3.87
CA PRO A 88 -22.26 -6.87 -4.93
C PRO A 88 -23.16 -5.78 -4.33
N ASN A 89 -23.45 -4.74 -5.11
CA ASN A 89 -24.36 -3.69 -4.67
C ASN A 89 -25.78 -4.25 -4.80
N THR A 90 -26.30 -4.84 -3.72
CA THR A 90 -27.72 -5.22 -3.64
C THR A 90 -28.47 -3.97 -3.17
N GLY A 91 -28.98 -3.20 -4.12
CA GLY A 91 -29.56 -1.90 -3.86
C GLY A 91 -29.81 -1.10 -5.13
N GLU A 92 -30.46 -1.77 -6.09
CA GLU A 92 -31.39 -1.18 -7.06
C GLU A 92 -32.64 -2.05 -7.03
#